data_AF-A0A1W0WMF1-F1
#
_entry.id   AF-A0A1W0WMF1-F1
#
_cell.length_a   1.000
_cell.length_b   1.000
_cell.length_c   1.000
_cell.angle_alpha   90.00
_cell.angle_beta   90.00
_cell.angle_gamma   90.00
#
_symmetry.space_group_name_H-M   'P 1'
#
loop_
_entity.id
_entity.type
_entity.pdbx_description
1 polymer ?
#
loop_
_entity_poly.entity_id
_entity_poly.type
_entity_poly.pdbx_seq_one_letter_code
_entity_poly.pdbx_strand_id
1 'polypeptide(L)'
;MAAAAAGATSSLLPAAEVPARSVEIVSPGLLWTVDNAVASTLGLAGPAFDVSIAALRRNLHCSFNISHTYLYEEDIVDCGTLQNEVQDILARWYYKVHREESMAAVITPGCIESAQINQLVAEWNVLFISTSNSDSTIHDDEKSPTWITTNLYPSSYYGIIFVRLLQRHKWTSVEILRDDSSTAFYSLVAQLTRQCLNVQRIRTVFSSYTSGNGTQPFNFPTFLRQFSTRNRVLLFLGPAKQLRLLLVSFMGSGSLYRQSKRKLI
;
A
#
# COMPACT_ATOMS: atom_id res chain seq x y z
N MET A 1 -60.11 -56.94 3.48
CA MET A 1 -59.40 -55.64 3.53
C MET A 1 -58.21 -55.77 4.47
N ALA A 2 -57.01 -55.99 3.93
CA ALA A 2 -55.73 -55.78 4.61
C ALA A 2 -54.64 -55.79 3.53
N ALA A 3 -54.25 -54.60 3.05
CA ALA A 3 -53.18 -54.42 2.08
C ALA A 3 -51.87 -54.15 2.83
N ALA A 4 -50.86 -54.98 2.57
CA ALA A 4 -49.52 -54.89 3.15
C ALA A 4 -48.74 -53.71 2.53
N ALA A 5 -48.21 -52.83 3.38
CA ALA A 5 -47.32 -51.75 2.97
C ALA A 5 -45.87 -52.26 2.92
N ALA A 6 -45.29 -52.30 1.71
CA ALA A 6 -43.87 -52.57 1.51
C ALA A 6 -43.08 -51.28 1.75
N GLY A 7 -42.26 -51.26 2.81
CA GLY A 7 -41.33 -50.17 3.10
C GLY A 7 -40.12 -50.23 2.17
N ALA A 8 -39.96 -49.21 1.34
CA ALA A 8 -38.75 -49.00 0.56
C ALA A 8 -37.67 -48.36 1.45
N THR A 9 -36.67 -49.15 1.83
CA THR A 9 -35.45 -48.65 2.46
C THR A 9 -34.57 -47.99 1.40
N SER A 10 -34.61 -46.65 1.36
CA SER A 10 -33.68 -45.84 0.58
C SER A 10 -32.26 -45.98 1.15
N SER A 11 -31.47 -46.87 0.57
CA SER A 11 -30.02 -46.93 0.83
C SER A 11 -29.36 -45.71 0.19
N LEU A 12 -29.13 -44.66 1.00
CA LEU A 12 -28.21 -43.58 0.66
C LEU A 12 -26.82 -44.21 0.49
N LEU A 13 -26.34 -44.27 -0.76
CA LEU A 13 -24.93 -44.55 -1.03
C LEU A 13 -24.09 -43.51 -0.28
N PRO A 14 -22.98 -43.90 0.39
CA PRO A 14 -22.08 -42.94 0.99
C PRO A 14 -21.60 -41.99 -0.10
N ALA A 15 -21.78 -40.69 0.12
CA ALA A 15 -21.22 -39.66 -0.75
C ALA A 15 -19.72 -39.94 -0.87
N ALA A 16 -19.25 -40.26 -2.09
CA ALA A 16 -17.83 -40.39 -2.34
C ALA A 16 -17.16 -39.09 -1.87
N GLU A 17 -16.28 -39.19 -0.89
CA GLU A 17 -15.50 -38.05 -0.41
C GLU A 17 -14.70 -37.51 -1.59
N VAL A 18 -15.14 -36.38 -2.13
CA VAL A 18 -14.37 -35.65 -3.13
C VAL A 18 -13.10 -35.19 -2.41
N PRO A 19 -11.89 -35.60 -2.87
CA PRO A 19 -10.67 -35.22 -2.19
C PRO A 19 -10.56 -33.69 -2.13
N ALA A 20 -10.20 -33.19 -0.95
CA ALA A 20 -10.06 -31.76 -0.72
C ALA A 20 -9.08 -31.15 -1.72
N ARG A 21 -9.48 -30.06 -2.38
CA ARG A 21 -8.63 -29.38 -3.37
C ARG A 21 -7.53 -28.60 -2.66
N SER A 22 -6.31 -28.66 -3.18
CA SER A 22 -5.17 -27.94 -2.59
C SER A 22 -5.13 -26.49 -3.08
N VAL A 23 -4.94 -25.54 -2.18
CA VAL A 23 -4.78 -24.11 -2.48
C VAL A 23 -3.51 -23.59 -1.83
N GLU A 24 -2.63 -23.02 -2.63
CA GLU A 24 -1.36 -22.44 -2.21
C GLU A 24 -1.41 -20.92 -2.35
N ILE A 25 -1.40 -20.24 -1.22
CA ILE A 25 -1.39 -18.77 -1.18
C ILE A 25 0.03 -18.32 -0.89
N VAL A 26 0.55 -17.39 -1.67
CA VAL A 26 1.85 -16.75 -1.37
C VAL A 26 1.75 -15.25 -1.25
N SER A 27 2.56 -14.70 -0.35
CA SER A 27 2.60 -13.27 -0.07
C SER A 27 4.01 -12.73 -0.22
N PRO A 28 4.42 -12.29 -1.43
CA PRO A 28 5.66 -11.58 -1.60
C PRO A 28 5.61 -10.24 -0.87
N GLY A 29 6.71 -9.82 -0.26
CA GLY A 29 6.78 -8.51 0.39
C GLY A 29 8.08 -8.23 1.12
N LEU A 30 8.17 -7.02 1.66
CA LEU A 30 9.31 -6.56 2.45
C LEU A 30 9.15 -6.90 3.93
N LEU A 31 10.24 -7.31 4.57
CA LEU A 31 10.32 -7.30 6.02
C LEU A 31 10.36 -5.87 6.55
N TRP A 32 9.91 -5.72 7.80
CA TRP A 32 10.03 -4.46 8.52
C TRP A 32 11.50 -4.17 8.85
N THR A 33 12.00 -3.01 8.43
CA THR A 33 13.27 -2.47 8.89
C THR A 33 13.07 -1.12 9.56
N VAL A 34 14.00 -0.73 10.44
CA VAL A 34 13.94 0.55 11.17
C VAL A 34 13.91 1.74 10.20
N ASP A 35 14.53 1.59 9.04
CA ASP A 35 14.70 2.65 8.05
C ASP A 35 13.62 2.66 6.95
N ASN A 36 12.88 1.55 6.74
CA ASN A 36 11.83 1.44 5.72
C ASN A 36 10.48 0.95 6.29
N ALA A 37 10.00 1.70 7.27
CA ALA A 37 8.67 1.56 7.86
C ALA A 37 7.54 2.00 6.89
N VAL A 38 7.28 1.23 5.83
CA VAL A 38 6.08 1.42 5.01
C VAL A 38 4.92 0.58 5.57
N ALA A 39 3.71 1.13 5.50
CA ALA A 39 2.50 0.47 6.02
C ALA A 39 2.22 -0.89 5.37
N SER A 40 2.78 -1.13 4.17
CA SER A 40 2.63 -2.35 3.40
C SER A 40 3.73 -3.39 3.63
N THR A 41 4.59 -3.23 4.64
CA THR A 41 5.54 -4.30 5.01
C THR A 41 4.82 -5.53 5.58
N LEU A 42 5.41 -6.71 5.39
CA LEU A 42 4.91 -7.97 5.95
C LEU A 42 4.84 -7.94 7.49
N GLY A 43 5.73 -7.21 8.15
CA GLY A 43 5.70 -7.05 9.61
C GLY A 43 4.43 -6.34 10.12
N LEU A 44 3.80 -5.50 9.29
CA LEU A 44 2.56 -4.81 9.65
C LEU A 44 1.31 -5.48 9.07
N ALA A 45 1.37 -5.94 7.82
CA ALA A 45 0.23 -6.55 7.14
C ALA A 45 0.07 -8.06 7.44
N GLY A 46 1.16 -8.75 7.76
CA GLY A 46 1.19 -10.20 7.99
C GLY A 46 0.21 -10.70 9.04
N PRO A 47 0.09 -10.09 10.23
CA PRO A 47 -0.89 -10.52 11.23
C PRO A 47 -2.34 -10.54 10.70
N ALA A 48 -2.71 -9.63 9.80
CA ALA A 48 -4.03 -9.63 9.18
C ALA A 48 -4.21 -10.81 8.20
N PHE A 49 -3.15 -11.16 7.46
CA PHE A 49 -3.15 -12.35 6.61
C PHE A 49 -3.24 -13.63 7.45
N ASP A 50 -2.44 -13.76 8.50
CA ASP A 50 -2.44 -14.95 9.36
C ASP A 50 -3.82 -15.24 9.95
N VAL A 51 -4.49 -14.21 10.48
CA VAL A 51 -5.85 -14.33 11.02
C VAL A 51 -6.86 -14.71 9.93
N SER A 52 -6.74 -14.11 8.74
CA SER A 52 -7.64 -14.38 7.62
C SER A 52 -7.47 -15.80 7.07
N ILE A 53 -6.22 -16.27 6.94
CA ILE A 53 -5.89 -17.63 6.51
C ILE A 53 -6.34 -18.65 7.54
N ALA A 54 -6.17 -18.38 8.84
CA ALA A 54 -6.68 -19.26 9.89
C ALA A 54 -8.21 -19.37 9.85
N ALA A 55 -8.91 -18.27 9.58
CA ALA A 55 -10.36 -18.27 9.40
C ALA A 55 -10.77 -19.06 8.14
N LEU A 56 -10.09 -18.87 7.00
CA LEU A 56 -10.33 -19.62 5.78
C LEU A 56 -10.15 -21.13 5.99
N ARG A 57 -9.03 -21.55 6.60
CA ARG A 57 -8.78 -22.95 6.96
C ARG A 57 -9.91 -23.50 7.83
N ARG A 58 -10.33 -22.78 8.86
CA ARG A 58 -11.42 -23.23 9.74
C ARG A 58 -12.73 -23.42 8.99
N ASN A 59 -13.09 -22.48 8.13
CA ASN A 59 -14.38 -22.47 7.45
C ASN A 59 -14.44 -23.41 6.24
N LEU A 60 -13.30 -23.71 5.62
CA LEU A 60 -13.22 -24.43 4.34
C LEU A 60 -12.45 -25.76 4.41
N HIS A 61 -12.03 -26.22 5.60
CA HIS A 61 -11.22 -27.44 5.76
C HIS A 61 -11.81 -28.71 5.13
N CYS A 62 -13.14 -28.83 5.02
CA CYS A 62 -13.77 -29.99 4.38
C CYS A 62 -13.63 -30.00 2.85
N SER A 63 -13.42 -28.84 2.24
CA SER A 63 -13.39 -28.69 0.77
C SER A 63 -11.99 -28.36 0.25
N PHE A 64 -11.18 -27.69 1.06
CA PHE A 64 -9.87 -27.18 0.65
C PHE A 64 -8.80 -27.44 1.70
N ASN A 65 -7.62 -27.83 1.22
CA ASN A 65 -6.38 -27.80 1.99
C ASN A 65 -5.62 -26.52 1.63
N ILE A 66 -5.62 -25.54 2.52
CA ILE A 66 -5.09 -24.18 2.26
C ILE A 66 -3.73 -24.00 2.94
N SER A 67 -2.67 -23.76 2.16
CA SER A 67 -1.36 -23.34 2.65
C SER A 67 -1.14 -21.84 2.41
N HIS A 68 -0.28 -21.23 3.22
CA HIS A 68 0.12 -19.83 3.05
C HIS A 68 1.60 -19.68 3.37
N THR A 69 2.33 -18.94 2.53
CA THR A 69 3.77 -18.71 2.71
C THR A 69 4.13 -17.28 2.35
N TYR A 70 4.92 -16.64 3.19
CA TYR A 70 5.52 -15.35 2.88
C TYR A 70 6.76 -15.55 2.00
N LEU A 71 6.87 -14.76 0.93
CA LEU A 71 8.03 -14.76 0.06
C LEU A 71 8.81 -13.46 0.29
N TYR A 72 9.95 -13.54 0.95
CA TYR A 72 10.81 -12.39 1.21
C TYR A 72 12.27 -12.85 1.27
N GLU A 73 13.17 -11.90 1.08
CA GLU A 73 14.60 -12.10 1.29
C GLU A 73 15.07 -11.02 2.27
N GLU A 74 15.99 -11.37 3.17
CA GLU A 74 16.42 -10.46 4.26
C GLU A 74 17.29 -9.29 3.77
N ASP A 75 17.96 -9.46 2.63
CA ASP A 75 18.80 -8.45 1.99
C ASP A 75 18.01 -7.41 1.19
N ILE A 76 16.74 -7.68 0.89
CA ILE A 76 15.86 -6.74 0.22
C ILE A 76 15.20 -5.83 1.26
N VAL A 77 15.78 -4.65 1.43
CA VAL A 77 15.39 -3.71 2.49
C VAL A 77 14.50 -2.56 2.02
N ASP A 78 14.34 -2.35 0.71
CA ASP A 78 13.60 -1.24 0.14
C ASP A 78 12.73 -1.65 -1.06
N CYS A 79 11.77 -0.79 -1.37
CA CYS A 79 10.77 -1.06 -2.41
C CYS A 79 11.32 -1.08 -3.83
N GLY A 80 12.39 -0.32 -4.11
CA GLY A 80 13.04 -0.34 -5.42
C GLY A 80 13.77 -1.66 -5.65
N THR A 81 14.48 -2.15 -4.63
CA THR A 81 15.12 -3.46 -4.68
C THR A 81 14.07 -4.57 -4.80
N LEU A 82 12.99 -4.54 -4.00
CA LEU A 82 11.90 -5.53 -4.16
C LEU A 82 11.29 -5.50 -5.55
N GLN A 83 11.07 -4.32 -6.13
CA GLN A 83 10.54 -4.19 -7.48
C GLN A 83 11.40 -4.91 -8.52
N ASN A 84 12.72 -4.85 -8.38
CA ASN A 84 13.65 -5.48 -9.30
C ASN A 84 13.76 -7.00 -9.09
N GLU A 85 13.63 -7.47 -7.85
CA GLU A 85 13.88 -8.87 -7.48
C GLU A 85 12.61 -9.72 -7.35
N VAL A 86 11.42 -9.12 -7.24
CA VAL A 86 10.18 -9.87 -6.95
C VAL A 86 9.87 -10.92 -8.00
N GLN A 87 10.26 -10.70 -9.26
CA GLN A 87 10.03 -11.65 -10.34
C GLN A 87 10.87 -12.92 -10.14
N ASP A 88 12.12 -12.79 -9.72
CA ASP A 88 12.97 -13.93 -9.40
C ASP A 88 12.43 -14.68 -8.17
N ILE A 89 12.08 -13.97 -7.10
CA ILE A 89 11.50 -14.56 -5.89
C ILE A 89 10.24 -15.38 -6.23
N LEU A 90 9.33 -14.77 -7.00
CA LEU A 90 8.08 -15.41 -7.36
C LEU A 90 8.28 -16.58 -8.33
N ALA A 91 9.17 -16.43 -9.31
CA ALA A 91 9.51 -17.51 -10.24
C ALA A 91 10.19 -18.68 -9.54
N ARG A 92 11.09 -18.44 -8.58
CA ARG A 92 11.70 -19.50 -7.77
C ARG A 92 10.65 -20.30 -7.02
N TRP A 93 9.68 -19.64 -6.40
CA TRP A 93 8.56 -20.33 -5.77
C TRP A 93 7.75 -21.14 -6.80
N TYR A 94 7.33 -20.52 -7.90
CA TYR A 94 6.44 -21.15 -8.89
C TYR A 94 7.08 -22.35 -9.60
N TYR A 95 8.36 -22.29 -9.94
CA TYR A 95 9.02 -23.38 -10.69
C TYR A 95 9.69 -24.44 -9.81
N LYS A 96 9.99 -24.15 -8.53
CA LYS A 96 10.73 -25.09 -7.66
C LYS A 96 9.93 -25.62 -6.47
N VAL A 97 8.90 -24.89 -6.03
CA VAL A 97 8.20 -25.18 -4.77
C VAL A 97 6.72 -25.45 -5.00
N HIS A 98 6.08 -24.67 -5.88
CA HIS A 98 4.67 -24.82 -6.21
C HIS A 98 4.38 -26.23 -6.74
N ARG A 99 3.26 -26.78 -6.27
CA ARG A 99 2.79 -28.09 -6.69
C ARG A 99 1.75 -27.95 -7.79
N GLU A 100 2.00 -28.57 -8.95
CA GLU A 100 1.17 -28.46 -10.16
C GLU A 100 -0.29 -28.87 -9.92
N GLU A 101 -0.57 -29.76 -8.96
CA GLU A 101 -1.93 -30.16 -8.61
C GLU A 101 -2.68 -29.15 -7.71
N SER A 102 -2.00 -28.11 -7.22
CA SER A 102 -2.57 -27.09 -6.34
C SER A 102 -3.02 -25.86 -7.13
N MET A 103 -4.10 -25.22 -6.67
CA MET A 103 -4.46 -23.89 -7.16
C MET A 103 -3.57 -22.84 -6.49
N ALA A 104 -2.93 -21.99 -7.27
CA ALA A 104 -2.09 -20.90 -6.77
C ALA A 104 -2.87 -19.58 -6.64
N ALA A 105 -2.54 -18.79 -5.62
CA ALA A 105 -2.91 -17.39 -5.52
C ALA A 105 -1.78 -16.56 -4.93
N VAL A 106 -1.58 -15.35 -5.46
CA VAL A 106 -0.61 -14.38 -4.96
C VAL A 106 -1.36 -13.26 -4.27
N ILE A 107 -1.06 -12.99 -3.00
CA ILE A 107 -1.65 -11.89 -2.23
C ILE A 107 -0.53 -11.03 -1.66
N THR A 108 -0.33 -9.83 -2.20
CA THR A 108 0.71 -8.91 -1.73
C THR A 108 0.10 -7.71 -1.00
N PRO A 109 0.70 -7.26 0.13
CA PRO A 109 0.43 -5.92 0.62
C PRO A 109 0.87 -4.87 -0.40
N GLY A 110 1.90 -5.15 -1.20
CA GLY A 110 2.35 -4.31 -2.30
C GLY A 110 3.22 -3.15 -1.83
N CYS A 111 4.38 -2.97 -2.45
CA CYS A 111 5.07 -1.68 -2.46
C CYS A 111 4.95 -0.98 -3.80
N ILE A 112 5.86 -1.17 -4.76
CA ILE A 112 5.78 -0.60 -6.12
C ILE A 112 5.96 -1.67 -7.20
N GLU A 113 5.89 -2.93 -6.81
CA GLU A 113 6.23 -4.11 -7.60
C GLU A 113 5.02 -4.81 -8.25
N SER A 114 3.81 -4.27 -8.08
CA SER A 114 2.58 -4.92 -8.55
C SER A 114 2.57 -5.16 -10.06
N ALA A 115 3.15 -4.26 -10.86
CA ALA A 115 3.26 -4.45 -12.30
C ALA A 115 4.17 -5.64 -12.67
N GLN A 116 5.29 -5.78 -11.96
CA GLN A 116 6.24 -6.87 -12.15
C GLN A 116 5.66 -8.23 -11.72
N ILE A 117 4.92 -8.28 -10.62
CA ILE A 117 4.17 -9.48 -10.22
C ILE A 117 3.14 -9.83 -11.29
N ASN A 118 2.36 -8.85 -11.77
CA ASN A 118 1.30 -9.07 -12.75
C ASN A 118 1.82 -9.72 -14.04
N GLN A 119 2.99 -9.32 -14.53
CA GLN A 119 3.59 -9.88 -15.74
C GLN A 119 3.76 -11.41 -15.69
N LEU A 120 4.05 -11.97 -14.50
CA LEU A 120 4.21 -13.41 -14.34
C LEU A 120 2.89 -14.10 -14.08
N VAL A 121 2.11 -13.61 -13.11
CA VAL A 121 0.86 -14.25 -12.68
C VAL A 121 -0.22 -14.23 -13.76
N ALA A 122 -0.23 -13.22 -14.66
CA ALA A 122 -1.14 -13.20 -15.80
C ALA A 122 -0.83 -14.34 -16.78
N GLU A 123 0.44 -14.55 -17.11
CA GLU A 123 0.89 -15.64 -18.00
C GLU A 123 0.67 -17.02 -17.38
N TRP A 124 0.80 -17.14 -16.05
CA TRP A 124 0.53 -18.38 -15.33
C TRP A 124 -0.96 -18.61 -15.05
N ASN A 125 -1.84 -17.68 -15.41
CA ASN A 125 -3.25 -17.69 -15.06
C ASN A 125 -3.49 -17.88 -13.54
N VAL A 126 -2.69 -17.20 -12.72
CA VAL A 126 -2.73 -17.24 -11.25
C VAL A 126 -3.44 -15.99 -10.73
N LEU A 127 -4.40 -16.18 -9.81
CA LEU A 127 -5.10 -15.07 -9.15
C LEU A 127 -4.10 -14.18 -8.40
N PHE A 128 -4.15 -12.88 -8.66
CA PHE A 128 -3.31 -11.89 -8.01
C PHE A 128 -4.15 -10.86 -7.26
N ILE A 129 -3.94 -10.72 -5.95
CA ILE A 129 -4.62 -9.77 -5.08
C ILE A 129 -3.60 -8.77 -4.51
N SER A 130 -3.76 -7.50 -4.85
CA SER A 130 -3.01 -6.41 -4.20
C SER A 130 -3.86 -5.74 -3.11
N THR A 131 -3.29 -5.46 -1.93
CA THR A 131 -4.10 -4.95 -0.80
C THR A 131 -3.78 -3.54 -0.32
N SER A 132 -2.51 -3.10 -0.31
CA SER A 132 -2.15 -1.74 0.16
C SER A 132 -1.73 -0.82 -0.98
N ASN A 133 -0.98 -1.31 -1.96
CA ASN A 133 -0.68 -0.55 -3.18
C ASN A 133 -0.89 -1.37 -4.44
N SER A 134 -1.21 -0.66 -5.53
CA SER A 134 -1.32 -1.19 -6.88
C SER A 134 -0.81 -0.17 -7.88
N ASP A 135 -0.35 -0.68 -9.02
CA ASP A 135 0.05 0.13 -10.17
C ASP A 135 -1.19 0.45 -11.01
N SER A 136 -1.30 1.68 -11.53
CA SER A 136 -2.41 2.01 -12.44
C SER A 136 -2.33 1.30 -13.79
N THR A 137 -1.14 0.88 -14.21
CA THR A 137 -0.93 0.23 -15.50
C THR A 137 -1.56 -1.15 -15.59
N ILE A 138 -1.81 -1.79 -14.44
CA ILE A 138 -2.47 -3.11 -14.36
C ILE A 138 -4.00 -3.01 -14.23
N HIS A 139 -4.59 -1.82 -14.32
CA HIS A 139 -6.05 -1.64 -14.41
C HIS A 139 -6.65 -2.05 -15.75
N ASP A 140 -5.80 -2.39 -16.71
CA ASP A 140 -6.22 -2.85 -18.03
C ASP A 140 -6.49 -4.36 -17.96
N ASP A 141 -7.77 -4.73 -17.95
CA ASP A 141 -8.21 -6.14 -17.83
C ASP A 141 -7.63 -7.03 -18.93
N GLU A 142 -7.29 -6.46 -20.11
CA GLU A 142 -6.64 -7.22 -21.19
C GLU A 142 -5.21 -7.63 -20.83
N LYS A 143 -4.52 -6.88 -19.97
CA LYS A 143 -3.13 -7.14 -19.54
C LYS A 143 -3.05 -7.79 -18.16
N SER A 144 -4.11 -7.71 -17.38
CA SER A 144 -4.14 -8.13 -15.99
C SER A 144 -5.41 -8.94 -15.68
N PRO A 145 -5.74 -9.98 -16.48
CA PRO A 145 -7.03 -10.68 -16.41
C PRO A 145 -7.25 -11.44 -15.09
N THR A 146 -6.18 -11.74 -14.36
CA THR A 146 -6.22 -12.45 -13.08
C THR A 146 -6.02 -11.54 -11.87
N TRP A 147 -5.92 -10.22 -12.07
CA TRP A 147 -5.65 -9.28 -11.00
C TRP A 147 -6.94 -8.68 -10.42
N ILE A 148 -6.98 -8.60 -9.09
CA ILE A 148 -7.96 -7.81 -8.35
C ILE A 148 -7.25 -7.02 -7.25
N THR A 149 -7.88 -5.95 -6.79
CA THR A 149 -7.34 -5.15 -5.69
C THR A 149 -8.38 -4.91 -4.61
N THR A 150 -7.93 -4.94 -3.35
CA THR A 150 -8.72 -4.48 -2.21
C THR A 150 -8.36 -3.06 -1.78
N ASN A 151 -7.35 -2.45 -2.40
CA ASN A 151 -7.08 -1.04 -2.19
C ASN A 151 -8.10 -0.17 -2.94
N LEU A 152 -8.53 0.91 -2.29
CA LEU A 152 -9.45 1.89 -2.89
C LEU A 152 -8.69 2.98 -3.66
N TYR A 153 -7.37 3.10 -3.43
CA TYR A 153 -6.55 4.19 -3.94
C TYR A 153 -5.22 3.64 -4.47
N PRO A 154 -5.16 3.30 -5.77
CA PRO A 154 -3.90 2.97 -6.43
C PRO A 154 -2.90 4.13 -6.32
N SER A 155 -1.61 3.82 -6.39
CA SER A 155 -0.53 4.81 -6.29
C SER A 155 -0.67 6.02 -7.20
N SER A 156 -1.27 5.85 -8.38
CA SER A 156 -1.52 6.91 -9.35
C SER A 156 -2.49 8.01 -8.86
N TYR A 157 -3.34 7.71 -7.87
CA TYR A 157 -4.37 8.64 -7.39
C TYR A 157 -3.87 9.60 -6.31
N TYR A 158 -2.63 9.43 -5.81
CA TYR A 158 -2.09 10.31 -4.78
C TYR A 158 -2.08 11.78 -5.20
N GLY A 159 -1.77 12.09 -6.46
CA GLY A 159 -1.81 13.48 -6.92
C GLY A 159 -3.21 14.00 -7.23
N ILE A 160 -4.10 13.12 -7.72
CA ILE A 160 -5.45 13.49 -8.15
C ILE A 160 -6.28 13.97 -6.96
N ILE A 161 -6.17 13.33 -5.79
CA ILE A 161 -6.93 13.75 -4.61
C ILE A 161 -6.58 15.19 -4.19
N PHE A 162 -5.29 15.56 -4.24
CA PHE A 162 -4.87 16.93 -3.92
C PHE A 162 -5.33 17.93 -4.98
N VAL A 163 -5.25 17.58 -6.27
CA VAL A 163 -5.82 18.39 -7.36
C VAL A 163 -7.30 18.67 -7.10
N ARG A 164 -8.09 17.63 -6.84
CA ARG A 164 -9.54 17.76 -6.62
C ARG A 164 -9.85 18.60 -5.39
N LEU A 165 -9.08 18.42 -4.31
CA LEU A 165 -9.19 19.24 -3.11
C LEU A 165 -8.92 20.73 -3.40
N LEU A 166 -7.82 21.04 -4.08
CA LEU A 166 -7.45 22.40 -4.45
C LEU A 166 -8.50 23.04 -5.38
N GLN A 167 -8.99 22.30 -6.38
CA GLN A 167 -10.05 22.75 -7.28
C GLN A 167 -11.35 23.05 -6.52
N ARG A 168 -11.76 22.16 -5.61
CA ARG A 168 -12.98 22.32 -4.80
C ARG A 168 -12.94 23.60 -3.95
N HIS A 169 -11.76 23.92 -3.41
CA HIS A 169 -11.57 25.12 -2.60
C HIS A 169 -11.07 26.35 -3.39
N LYS A 170 -11.00 26.26 -4.73
CA LYS A 170 -10.51 27.31 -5.63
C LYS A 170 -9.10 27.80 -5.26
N TRP A 171 -8.26 26.92 -4.73
CA TRP A 171 -6.87 27.20 -4.44
C TRP A 171 -6.02 27.03 -5.70
N THR A 172 -5.38 28.10 -6.14
CA THR A 172 -4.57 28.14 -7.37
C THR A 172 -3.08 27.93 -7.12
N SER A 173 -2.66 27.89 -5.85
CA SER A 173 -1.27 27.61 -5.48
C SER A 173 -1.16 26.76 -4.22
N VAL A 174 -0.08 25.98 -4.17
CA VAL A 174 0.25 25.10 -3.04
C VAL A 174 1.77 25.01 -2.87
N GLU A 175 2.22 24.91 -1.62
CA GLU A 175 3.60 24.57 -1.31
C GLU A 175 3.68 23.11 -0.85
N ILE A 176 4.60 22.35 -1.42
CA ILE A 176 4.90 20.98 -1.00
C ILE A 176 6.19 21.04 -0.20
N LEU A 177 6.15 20.62 1.07
CA LEU A 177 7.32 20.44 1.91
C LEU A 177 7.54 18.94 2.14
N ARG A 178 8.66 18.42 1.63
CA ARG A 178 9.05 17.01 1.77
C ARG A 178 10.26 16.84 2.69
N ASP A 179 10.21 15.83 3.54
CA ASP A 179 11.38 15.36 4.29
C ASP A 179 12.15 14.29 3.49
N ASP A 180 13.37 14.60 3.06
CA ASP A 180 14.25 13.72 2.27
C ASP A 180 14.85 12.57 3.09
N SER A 181 14.78 12.62 4.42
CA SER A 181 15.14 11.49 5.30
C SER A 181 13.95 10.59 5.66
N SER A 182 12.79 10.83 5.07
CA SER A 182 11.60 10.02 5.29
C SER A 182 11.53 8.81 4.36
N THR A 183 10.53 7.95 4.56
CA THR A 183 10.34 6.76 3.74
C THR A 183 10.16 7.12 2.26
N ALA A 184 10.62 6.24 1.36
CA ALA A 184 10.52 6.43 -0.09
C ALA A 184 9.09 6.73 -0.58
N PHE A 185 8.08 6.27 0.17
CA PHE A 185 6.68 6.58 -0.03
C PHE A 185 6.38 8.08 -0.14
N TYR A 186 6.89 8.91 0.78
CA TYR A 186 6.63 10.35 0.74
C TYR A 186 7.27 11.01 -0.48
N SER A 187 8.42 10.51 -0.93
CA SER A 187 9.07 10.94 -2.17
C SER A 187 8.22 10.62 -3.40
N LEU A 188 7.68 9.41 -3.48
CA LEU A 188 6.78 9.00 -4.56
C LEU A 188 5.51 9.88 -4.58
N VAL A 189 4.83 10.02 -3.45
CA VAL A 189 3.63 10.87 -3.31
C VAL A 189 3.93 12.30 -3.74
N ALA A 190 5.06 12.86 -3.30
CA ALA A 190 5.46 14.22 -3.64
C ALA A 190 5.65 14.41 -5.16
N GLN A 191 6.31 13.45 -5.81
CA GLN A 191 6.57 13.48 -7.24
C GLN A 191 5.27 13.36 -8.05
N LEU A 192 4.45 12.35 -7.76
CA LEU A 192 3.18 12.12 -8.46
C LEU A 192 2.21 13.30 -8.25
N THR A 193 2.17 13.85 -7.04
CA THR A 193 1.36 15.04 -6.74
C THR A 193 1.83 16.24 -7.55
N ARG A 194 3.13 16.52 -7.56
CA ARG A 194 3.69 17.64 -8.33
C ARG A 194 3.40 17.50 -9.83
N GLN A 195 3.53 16.30 -10.39
CA GLN A 195 3.19 16.03 -11.80
C GLN A 195 1.71 16.32 -12.07
N CYS A 196 0.79 15.83 -11.24
CA CYS A 196 -0.65 16.09 -11.39
C CYS A 196 -0.99 17.58 -11.30
N LEU A 197 -0.39 18.30 -10.35
CA LEU A 197 -0.61 19.74 -10.18
C LEU A 197 -0.11 20.54 -11.39
N ASN A 198 1.05 20.16 -11.95
CA ASN A 198 1.62 20.81 -13.13
C ASN A 198 0.71 20.64 -14.36
N VAL A 199 0.19 19.42 -14.60
CA VAL A 199 -0.77 19.15 -15.70
C VAL A 199 -2.01 20.04 -15.57
N GLN A 200 -2.47 20.26 -14.34
CA GLN A 200 -3.65 21.07 -14.03
C GLN A 200 -3.34 22.58 -13.91
N ARG A 201 -2.10 23.00 -14.21
CA ARG A 201 -1.63 24.39 -14.13
C ARG A 201 -1.82 25.03 -12.75
N ILE A 202 -1.76 24.24 -11.67
CA ILE A 202 -1.77 24.74 -10.29
C ILE A 202 -0.34 25.14 -9.91
N ARG A 203 -0.15 26.38 -9.44
CA ARG A 203 1.17 26.90 -9.10
C ARG A 203 1.73 26.15 -7.90
N THR A 204 2.86 25.46 -8.09
CA THR A 204 3.46 24.65 -7.04
C THR A 204 4.83 25.19 -6.66
N VAL A 205 5.06 25.39 -5.36
CA VAL A 205 6.40 25.61 -4.81
C VAL A 205 6.83 24.31 -4.15
N PHE A 206 8.02 23.81 -4.51
CA PHE A 206 8.55 22.57 -3.96
C PHE A 206 9.75 22.88 -3.07
N SER A 207 9.65 22.49 -1.81
CA SER A 207 10.69 22.66 -0.79
C SER A 207 11.01 21.28 -0.22
N SER A 208 12.29 20.96 -0.06
CA SER A 208 12.70 19.75 0.65
C SER A 208 13.68 20.07 1.77
N TYR A 209 13.75 19.18 2.74
CA TYR A 209 14.68 19.26 3.87
C TYR A 209 15.03 17.86 4.37
N THR A 210 16.13 17.71 5.09
CA THR A 210 16.52 16.45 5.71
C THR A 210 16.35 16.58 7.22
N SER A 211 15.58 15.69 7.85
CA SER A 211 15.32 15.71 9.29
C SER A 211 16.24 14.85 10.16
N GLY A 212 17.17 14.11 9.52
CA GLY A 212 18.16 13.24 10.16
C GLY A 212 19.28 13.97 10.94
N ASN A 213 20.33 13.22 11.30
CA ASN A 213 21.50 13.63 12.12
C ASN A 213 22.41 14.70 11.49
N GLY A 214 21.88 15.55 10.61
CA GLY A 214 22.59 16.73 10.14
C GLY A 214 22.97 17.63 11.32
N THR A 215 24.11 18.29 11.22
CA THR A 215 24.64 19.21 12.24
C THR A 215 23.73 20.38 12.57
N GLN A 216 22.68 20.64 11.78
CA GLN A 216 21.67 21.65 12.09
C GLN A 216 20.24 21.15 11.86
N PRO A 217 19.33 21.36 12.85
CA PRO A 217 17.92 21.06 12.67
C PRO A 217 17.30 22.02 11.65
N PHE A 218 16.32 21.53 10.87
CA PHE A 218 15.58 22.37 9.94
C PHE A 218 14.87 23.52 10.68
N ASN A 219 15.11 24.75 10.22
CA ASN A 219 14.57 25.96 10.85
C ASN A 219 13.11 26.20 10.42
N PHE A 220 12.20 25.44 11.03
CA PHE A 220 10.75 25.57 10.82
C PHE A 220 10.23 27.00 10.99
N PRO A 221 10.65 27.80 12.01
CA PRO A 221 10.20 29.19 12.12
C PRO A 221 10.52 30.05 10.89
N THR A 222 11.73 29.92 10.34
CA THR A 222 12.13 30.67 9.14
C THR A 222 11.36 30.20 7.92
N PHE A 223 11.20 28.88 7.75
CA PHE A 223 10.37 28.31 6.70
C PHE A 223 8.93 28.83 6.78
N LEU A 224 8.28 28.80 7.95
CA LEU A 224 6.91 29.25 8.15
C LEU A 224 6.74 30.74 7.83
N ARG A 225 7.74 31.58 8.17
CA ARG A 225 7.75 33.00 7.81
C ARG A 225 7.80 33.19 6.29
N GLN A 226 8.61 32.43 5.57
CA GLN A 226 8.68 32.48 4.10
C GLN A 226 7.44 31.88 3.43
N PHE A 227 6.95 30.75 3.95
CA PHE A 227 5.74 30.09 3.48
C PHE A 227 4.54 31.05 3.54
N SER A 228 4.35 31.74 4.67
CA SER A 228 3.20 32.65 4.86
C SER A 228 3.16 33.85 3.91
N THR A 229 4.28 34.23 3.29
CA THR A 229 4.30 35.28 2.25
C THR A 229 4.06 34.75 0.85
N ARG A 230 4.27 33.45 0.61
CA ARG A 230 4.17 32.82 -0.72
C ARG A 230 2.86 32.07 -0.92
N ASN A 231 2.39 31.34 0.10
CA ASN A 231 1.29 30.39 -0.01
C ASN A 231 0.44 30.34 1.28
N ARG A 232 -0.79 29.84 1.13
CA ARG A 232 -1.71 29.57 2.26
C ARG A 232 -1.98 28.08 2.47
N VAL A 233 -1.62 27.24 1.49
CA VAL A 233 -1.82 25.80 1.50
C VAL A 233 -0.46 25.13 1.51
N LEU A 234 -0.25 24.27 2.51
CA LEU A 234 0.96 23.48 2.67
C LEU A 234 0.59 22.00 2.61
N LEU A 235 1.21 21.26 1.70
CA LEU A 235 1.23 19.81 1.70
C LEU A 235 2.52 19.35 2.38
N PHE A 236 2.39 18.80 3.57
CA PHE A 236 3.52 18.25 4.32
C PHE A 236 3.63 16.75 4.05
N LEU A 237 4.79 16.32 3.55
CA LEU A 237 5.08 14.93 3.21
C LEU A 237 6.32 14.48 3.99
N GLY A 238 6.08 13.92 5.17
CA GLY A 238 7.11 13.44 6.07
C GLY A 238 6.54 12.81 7.34
N PRO A 239 7.41 12.38 8.26
CA PRO A 239 7.00 11.62 9.44
C PRO A 239 6.17 12.45 10.43
N ALA A 240 5.29 11.78 11.18
CA ALA A 240 4.43 12.44 12.18
C ALA A 240 5.22 13.24 13.24
N LYS A 241 6.41 12.77 13.63
CA LYS A 241 7.31 13.49 14.55
C LYS A 241 7.70 14.86 14.00
N GLN A 242 8.02 14.95 12.71
CA GLN A 242 8.41 16.19 12.07
C GLN A 242 7.21 17.12 11.83
N LEU A 243 6.05 16.56 11.48
CA LEU A 243 4.81 17.32 11.42
C LEU A 243 4.49 17.99 12.77
N ARG A 244 4.69 17.27 13.88
CA ARG A 244 4.51 17.85 15.22
C ARG A 244 5.44 19.03 15.47
N LEU A 245 6.72 18.92 15.09
CA LEU A 245 7.68 20.02 15.25
C LEU A 245 7.30 21.25 14.42
N LEU A 246 6.82 21.05 13.18
CA LEU A 246 6.28 22.11 12.33
C LEU A 246 5.08 22.81 13.00
N LEU A 247 4.11 22.03 13.49
CA LEU A 247 2.90 22.56 14.14
C LEU A 247 3.19 23.31 15.45
N VAL A 248 4.11 22.80 16.28
CA VAL A 248 4.55 23.49 17.50
C VAL A 248 5.25 24.80 17.16
N SER A 249 6.12 24.81 16.14
CA SER A 249 6.81 26.02 15.68
C SER A 249 5.82 27.09 15.17
N PHE A 250 4.74 26.66 14.51
CA PHE A 250 3.66 27.55 14.08
C PHE A 250 2.93 28.19 15.27
N MET A 251 2.56 27.41 16.28
CA MET A 251 1.90 27.94 17.48
C MET A 251 2.79 28.93 18.25
N GLY A 252 4.08 28.64 18.40
CA GLY A 252 5.04 29.53 19.05
C GLY A 252 5.18 30.88 18.32
N SER A 253 5.14 30.86 16.98
CA SER A 253 5.23 32.08 16.15
C SER A 253 3.98 32.97 16.27
N GLY A 254 2.80 32.39 16.48
CA GLY A 254 1.54 33.13 16.66
C GLY A 254 1.48 33.91 17.98
N SER A 255 2.13 33.44 19.03
CA SER A 255 2.21 34.13 20.33
C SER A 255 2.98 35.47 20.22
N LEU A 256 4.06 35.48 19.44
CA LEU A 256 4.84 36.70 19.17
C LEU A 256 4.07 37.72 18.32
N TYR A 257 3.28 37.26 17.35
CA TYR A 257 2.46 38.15 16.51
C TYR A 257 1.31 38.82 17.30
N ARG A 258 0.74 38.13 18.29
CA ARG A 258 -0.26 38.72 19.20
C ARG A 258 0.35 39.72 20.20
N GLN A 259 1.58 39.52 20.66
CA GLN A 259 2.25 40.48 21.54
C GLN A 259 2.68 41.75 20.80
N SER A 260 3.12 41.66 19.54
CA SER A 260 3.48 42.84 18.74
C SER A 260 2.29 43.76 18.46
N LYS A 261 1.09 43.21 18.19
CA LYS A 261 -0.12 44.03 18.03
C LYS A 261 -0.65 44.65 19.33
N ARG A 262 -0.30 44.12 20.50
CA ARG A 262 -0.69 44.69 21.81
C ARG A 262 0.23 45.81 22.30
N LYS A 263 1.38 46.05 21.65
CA LYS A 263 2.26 47.20 21.95
C LYS A 263 2.03 48.40 21.03
N LEU A 264 1.02 48.34 20.16
CA LEU A 264 0.66 49.38 19.19
C LEU A 264 -0.73 49.98 19.45
N ILE A 265 -1.25 49.82 20.67
CA ILE A 265 -2.43 50.51 21.22
C ILE A 265 -2.02 51.06 22.58
#